data_AF-A0A534NZX5-F1
#
_entry.id   AF-A0A534NZX5-F1
#
_cell.length_a   1.000
_cell.length_b   1.000
_cell.length_c   1.000
_cell.angle_alpha   90.00
_cell.angle_beta   90.00
_cell.angle_gamma   90.00
#
_symmetry.space_group_name_H-M   'P 1'
#
loop_
_entity.id
_entity.type
_entity.pdbx_description
1 polymer ?
#
loop_
_entity_poly.entity_id
_entity_poly.type
_entity_poly.pdbx_seq_one_letter_code
_entity_poly.pdbx_strand_id
1 'polypeptide(L)' 'MPVLQIGYHDHCFDGVASAATFLRFYREKVRAVSDVALKGLAHRAGQLFGPDVFAGDENAVVDFRFSADPRLTW' A
#
# COMPACT_ATOMS: atom_id res chain seq x y z
N MET A 1 -14.22 -2.55 3.50
CA MET A 1 -13.10 -1.71 3.05
C MET A 1 -12.14 -1.66 4.22
N PRO A 2 -10.85 -1.93 4.02
CA PRO A 2 -9.88 -1.92 5.13
C PRO A 2 -9.69 -0.49 5.63
N VAL A 3 -9.34 -0.33 6.91
CA VAL A 3 -8.99 0.99 7.45
C VAL A 3 -7.68 1.50 6.84
N LEU A 4 -6.75 0.60 6.54
CA LEU A 4 -5.49 0.90 5.84
C LEU A 4 -5.24 -0.12 4.72
N GLN A 5 -5.06 0.35 3.48
CA GLN A 5 -4.62 -0.50 2.37
C GLN A 5 -3.19 -0.16 1.96
N ILE A 6 -2.30 -1.16 1.95
CA ILE A 6 -0.89 -0.99 1.60
C ILE A 6 -0.60 -1.75 0.30
N GLY A 7 -0.33 -1.00 -0.76
CA GLY A 7 0.22 -1.51 -2.01
C GLY A 7 1.74 -1.62 -1.94
N TYR A 8 2.31 -2.73 -2.44
CA TYR A 8 3.76 -2.94 -2.47
C TYR A 8 4.18 -3.69 -3.73
N HIS A 9 5.45 -3.59 -4.13
CA HIS A 9 5.96 -4.39 -5.25
C HIS A 9 5.96 -5.88 -4.93
N ASP A 10 5.12 -6.63 -5.63
CA ASP A 10 4.95 -8.06 -5.41
C ASP A 10 6.15 -8.85 -5.91
N HIS A 11 6.35 -10.06 -5.36
CA HIS A 11 7.48 -10.94 -5.67
C HIS A 11 8.88 -10.29 -5.49
N CYS A 12 8.97 -9.18 -4.74
CA CYS A 12 10.19 -8.51 -4.37
C CYS A 12 10.36 -8.53 -2.84
N PHE A 13 11.56 -8.88 -2.36
CA PHE A 13 11.86 -8.83 -0.93
C PHE A 13 11.75 -7.41 -0.38
N ASP A 14 12.24 -6.42 -1.13
CA ASP A 14 12.20 -5.02 -0.72
C ASP A 14 10.76 -4.50 -0.58
N GLY A 15 9.86 -4.94 -1.46
CA GLY A 15 8.44 -4.63 -1.40
C GLY A 15 7.76 -5.16 -0.13
N VAL A 16 7.98 -6.45 0.17
CA VAL A 16 7.43 -7.07 1.38
C VAL A 16 8.03 -6.46 2.65
N ALA A 17 9.35 -6.22 2.67
CA ALA A 17 10.05 -5.63 3.80
C ALA A 17 9.58 -4.19 4.06
N SER A 18 9.40 -3.40 3.00
CA SER A 18 8.88 -2.03 3.06
C SER A 18 7.44 -2.00 3.59
N ALA A 19 6.57 -2.90 3.11
CA ALA A 19 5.19 -3.01 3.59
C ALA A 19 5.11 -3.35 5.08
N ALA A 20 5.90 -4.34 5.53
CA ALA A 20 5.95 -4.73 6.93
C ALA A 20 6.51 -3.61 7.83
N THR A 21 7.55 -2.92 7.38
CA THR A 21 8.19 -1.82 8.10
C THR A 21 7.24 -0.63 8.23
N PHE A 22 6.60 -0.23 7.12
CA PHE A 22 5.59 0.84 7.11
C PHE A 22 4.42 0.49 8.03
N LEU A 23 3.88 -0.74 7.96
CA LEU A 23 2.77 -1.15 8.81
C LEU A 23 3.13 -1.07 10.30
N ARG A 24 4.35 -1.49 10.68
CA ARG A 24 4.81 -1.36 12.05
C ARG A 24 4.92 0.10 12.48
N PHE A 25 5.57 0.94 11.67
CA PHE A 25 5.66 2.37 11.92
C PHE A 25 4.27 3.01 12.11
N TYR A 26 3.36 2.73 11.18
CA TYR A 26 2.01 3.27 11.19
C TYR A 26 1.27 2.90 12.48
N ARG A 27 1.29 1.63 12.87
CA ARG A 27 0.65 1.13 14.10
C ARG A 27 1.23 1.75 15.36
N GLU A 28 2.54 1.95 15.42
CA GLU A 28 3.23 2.44 16.61
C GLU A 28 3.25 3.97 16.73
N LYS A 29 3.18 4.69 15.61
CA LYS A 29 3.46 6.14 15.57
C LYS A 29 2.36 6.99 14.99
N VAL A 30 1.47 6.42 14.17
CA VAL A 30 0.41 7.19 13.49
C VAL A 30 -0.94 6.86 14.11
N ARG A 31 -1.39 5.60 13.99
CA ARG A 31 -2.71 5.15 14.44
C ARG A 31 -2.70 3.65 14.71
N ALA A 32 -3.20 3.26 15.87
CA ALA A 32 -3.45 1.85 16.16
C ALA A 32 -4.53 1.32 15.21
N VAL A 33 -4.15 0.45 14.27
CA VAL A 33 -5.05 -0.11 13.25
C VAL A 33 -4.98 -1.64 13.24
N SER A 34 -6.15 -2.28 13.33
CA SER A 34 -6.32 -3.73 13.29
C SER A 34 -6.73 -4.24 11.92
N ASP A 35 -7.55 -3.49 11.18
CA ASP A 35 -8.04 -3.87 9.85
C ASP A 35 -7.14 -3.31 8.74
N VAL A 36 -6.26 -4.17 8.22
CA VAL A 36 -5.23 -3.81 7.26
C VAL A 36 -5.25 -4.79 6.09
N ALA A 37 -5.27 -4.27 4.87
CA ALA A 37 -5.09 -5.08 3.66
C ALA A 37 -3.71 -4.83 3.04
N LEU A 38 -3.01 -5.92 2.73
CA LEU A 38 -1.76 -5.90 1.97
C LEU A 38 -2.06 -6.32 0.53
N LYS A 39 -1.61 -5.53 -0.44
CA LYS A 39 -1.87 -5.77 -1.86
C LYS A 39 -0.58 -5.76 -2.67
N GLY A 40 -0.23 -6.92 -3.22
CA GLY A 40 0.85 -7.05 -4.18
C GLY A 40 0.53 -6.32 -5.49
N LEU A 41 1.48 -5.53 -5.98
CA LEU A 41 1.43 -4.79 -7.23
C LEU A 41 2.54 -5.30 -8.15
N ALA A 42 2.21 -5.52 -9.42
CA ALA A 42 3.16 -5.96 -10.43
C ALA A 42 3.34 -4.91 -11.53
N HIS A 43 4.56 -4.80 -12.03
CA HIS A 43 4.84 -4.03 -13.24
C HIS A 43 4.13 -4.68 -14.44
N ARG A 44 3.31 -3.90 -15.14
CA ARG A 44 2.68 -4.31 -16.39
C ARG A 44 2.67 -3.16 -17.38
N ALA A 45 2.66 -3.47 -18.67
CA ALA A 45 2.48 -2.46 -19.70
C ALA A 45 1.10 -1.79 -19.53
N GLY A 46 1.07 -0.45 -19.52
CA GLY A 46 -0.16 0.31 -19.36
C GLY A 46 -0.51 0.65 -17.91
N GLN A 47 -1.75 0.41 -17.50
CA GLN A 47 -2.30 0.88 -16.22
C GLN A 47 -1.73 0.08 -15.03
N LEU A 48 -0.83 0.69 -14.27
CA LEU A 48 -0.14 0.05 -13.14
C LEU A 48 -1.06 -0.17 -11.93
N PHE A 49 -2.02 0.71 -11.70
CA PHE A 49 -2.93 0.64 -10.56
C PHE A 49 -4.32 0.16 -10.97
N GLY A 50 -4.75 -0.96 -10.40
CA GLY A 50 -6.13 -1.44 -10.53
C GLY A 50 -7.13 -0.50 -9.83
N PRO A 51 -8.43 -0.58 -10.19
CA PRO A 51 -9.46 0.31 -9.65
C PRO A 51 -9.62 0.20 -8.12
N ASP A 52 -9.22 -0.94 -7.57
CA ASP A 52 -9.34 -1.33 -6.17
C ASP A 52 -7.99 -1.27 -5.43
N VAL A 53 -6.97 -0.57 -5.97
CA VAL A 53 -5.71 -0.32 -5.25
C VAL A 53 -5.86 0.72 -4.14
N PHE A 54 -6.81 1.64 -4.27
CA PHE A 54 -7.09 2.66 -3.24
C PHE A 54 -8.49 2.45 -2.67
N ALA A 55 -8.66 1.35 -1.94
CA ALA A 55 -9.95 0.89 -1.42
C ALA A 55 -10.10 1.03 0.11
N GLY A 56 -9.06 1.52 0.80
CA GLY A 56 -9.10 1.79 2.23
C GLY A 56 -9.42 3.24 2.55
N ASP A 57 -9.71 3.50 3.83
CA ASP A 57 -9.88 4.87 4.35
C ASP A 57 -8.59 5.68 4.20
N GLU A 58 -7.45 5.03 4.46
CA GLU A 58 -6.12 5.49 4.08
C GLU A 58 -5.45 4.45 3.15
N ASN A 59 -4.63 4.94 2.23
CA ASN A 59 -3.94 4.12 1.25
C ASN A 59 -2.46 4.49 1.15
N ALA A 60 -1.60 3.48 1.18
CA ALA A 60 -0.16 3.62 1.09
C ALA A 60 0.40 2.87 -0.11
N VAL A 61 1.42 3.40 -0.77
CA VAL A 61 2.22 2.68 -1.77
C VAL A 61 3.69 2.75 -1.39
N VAL A 62 4.30 1.59 -1.14
CA VAL A 62 5.71 1.49 -0.74
C VAL A 62 6.50 0.62 -1.71
N ASP A 63 7.75 0.98 -1.96
CA ASP A 63 8.63 0.33 -2.96
C ASP A 63 7.92 0.06 -4.29
N PHE A 64 7.11 1.00 -4.78
CA PHE A 64 6.46 0.88 -6.08
C PHE A 64 6.34 2.25 -6.74
N ARG A 65 5.81 2.31 -7.95
CA ARG A 65 5.65 3.57 -8.69
C ARG A 65 4.76 4.56 -7.93
N PHE A 66 4.98 5.85 -8.15
CA PHE A 66 4.08 6.89 -7.68
C PHE A 66 2.75 6.88 -8.43
N SER A 67 1.66 7.25 -7.75
CA SER A 67 0.33 7.49 -8.32
C SER A 67 -0.10 8.92 -8.03
N ALA A 68 -0.65 9.62 -9.02
CA ALA A 68 -1.30 10.92 -8.82
C ALA A 68 -2.78 10.81 -8.38
N ASP A 69 -3.27 9.59 -8.11
CA ASP A 69 -4.64 9.39 -7.61
C ASP A 69 -4.81 10.09 -6.26
N PRO A 70 -5.81 10.96 -6.09
CA PRO A 70 -5.99 11.74 -4.87
C PRO A 70 -6.32 10.89 -3.64
N ARG A 71 -6.66 9.61 -3.80
CA ARG A 71 -6.87 8.66 -2.69
C ARG A 71 -5.58 8.11 -2.10
N LEU A 72 -4.43 8.34 -2.76
CA LEU A 72 -3.12 7.97 -2.21
C LEU A 72 -2.77 8.93 -1.07
N THR A 73 -2.59 8.39 0.13
CA THR A 73 -2.28 9.17 1.34
C THR A 73 -0.83 9.02 1.81
N TRP A 74 -0.15 7.93 1.43
CA TRP A 74 1.23 7.60 1.85
C TRP A 74 2.05 6.98 0.71
#